data_AF-A0A7C3QLI9-F1
#
_entry.id   AF-A0A7C3QLI9-F1
#
_cell.length_a   1.000
_cell.length_b   1.000
_cell.length_c   1.000
_cell.angle_alpha   90.00
_cell.angle_beta   90.00
_cell.angle_gamma   90.00
#
_symmetry.space_group_name_H-M   'P 1'
#
loop_
_entity.id
_entity.type
_entity.pdbx_description
1 polymer ?
#
loop_
_entity_poly.entity_id
_entity_poly.type
_entity_poly.pdbx_seq_one_letter_code
_entity_poly.pdbx_strand_id
1 'polypeptide(L)'
;MKRSRPQAPFVEQLEDRCVPVTWGNPWPDAAHLTLSFAPDGTDVAGRQSTLFTSLSAHSPSSAWRREVLRAFQTWAVNANVNFGLVSDGGQPIGSAGRPQGDPRFGDVRLSAIPMSKEVIAITTPFEPTAGTWSGDLRINSNYALGVSGSGTHDLFTALLQEAGHALGLGNSPDLASVMYEYYQGVRTGLSAGDIANLQAMYGARSPDRHEGSSGNNGFSTATALSLGGAALEADVTTNQDTDFYRFVVPLGVTGVSIRVKSAGLSLLTPRLTVFDASGKAVGSAVSTDPGTGDLTVKLTSLKVLGTYYVKVEGATRDVFGVGGYRLEVQPIPLVGTVTSSLTETTQAVKGLLNDDLHTDDSILTASLLPPLTTQVDSRFDYAYRGSVRDDWDVDYYRIQAPGNAGSGTVMTVMAWGMDNGGLIPRATVHDARGQVVASELLTNEEGIYILQVRNPVAGATYYVKVAAADPRGSNATGNYFLGVDFGTKPVELQTLTQGTLDATRTERTATMTLERTQLFHFVLSADGAPGASVTLTITDRTGKVVGSLTAKVGQPVSMTLTL
;
A
#
# COMPACT_ATOMS: atom_id res chain seq x y z
N MET A 1 -45.67 50.85 -1.30
CA MET A 1 -45.35 49.42 -1.54
C MET A 1 -44.66 49.29 -2.90
N LYS A 2 -43.32 49.14 -2.92
CA LYS A 2 -42.58 48.80 -4.15
C LYS A 2 -42.43 47.28 -4.19
N ARG A 3 -43.02 46.63 -5.21
CA ARG A 3 -42.92 45.19 -5.46
C ARG A 3 -41.49 44.86 -5.91
N SER A 4 -40.87 43.88 -5.25
CA SER A 4 -39.60 43.28 -5.67
C SER A 4 -39.79 42.53 -7.00
N ARG A 5 -38.83 42.68 -7.91
CA ARG A 5 -38.75 41.89 -9.14
C ARG A 5 -38.33 40.46 -8.78
N PRO A 6 -38.89 39.42 -9.42
CA PRO A 6 -38.39 38.05 -9.27
C PRO A 6 -36.97 37.95 -9.86
N GLN A 7 -36.05 37.33 -9.10
CA GLN A 7 -34.72 36.95 -9.59
C GLN A 7 -34.89 36.00 -10.78
N ALA A 8 -34.17 36.27 -11.87
CA ALA A 8 -34.08 35.35 -12.99
C ALA A 8 -33.44 34.03 -12.52
N PRO A 9 -33.88 32.87 -13.03
CA PRO A 9 -33.21 31.60 -12.76
C PRO A 9 -31.76 31.71 -13.23
N PHE A 10 -30.82 31.56 -12.30
CA PHE A 10 -29.42 31.34 -12.61
C PHE A 10 -29.25 29.86 -12.91
N VAL A 11 -28.69 29.55 -14.08
CA VAL A 11 -28.19 28.20 -14.36
C VAL A 11 -26.91 28.07 -13.54
N GLU A 12 -26.97 27.33 -12.45
CA GLU A 12 -25.77 26.85 -11.78
C GLU A 12 -25.03 25.97 -12.78
N GLN A 13 -23.85 26.42 -13.18
CA GLN A 13 -22.98 25.61 -14.00
C GLN A 13 -22.59 24.40 -13.14
N LEU A 14 -23.06 23.22 -13.52
CA LEU A 14 -22.69 21.95 -12.89
C LEU A 14 -21.16 21.89 -12.78
N GLU A 15 -20.66 21.59 -11.58
CA GLU A 15 -19.23 21.45 -11.36
C GLU A 15 -18.67 20.39 -12.31
N ASP A 16 -17.71 20.79 -13.14
CA ASP A 16 -16.88 19.82 -13.83
C ASP A 16 -15.94 19.18 -12.79
N ARG A 17 -16.16 17.89 -12.51
CA ARG A 17 -15.33 17.06 -11.63
C ARG A 17 -14.04 16.65 -12.36
N CYS A 18 -13.33 17.64 -12.90
CA CYS A 18 -11.97 17.46 -13.38
C CYS A 18 -10.99 17.94 -12.29
N VAL A 19 -10.93 17.21 -11.18
CA VAL A 19 -9.59 16.96 -10.62
C VAL A 19 -9.06 15.85 -11.53
N PRO A 20 -7.91 16.00 -12.21
CA PRO A 20 -7.35 14.88 -12.98
C PRO A 20 -6.89 13.81 -11.99
N VAL A 21 -7.86 13.02 -11.51
CA VAL A 21 -7.61 11.77 -10.81
C VAL A 21 -7.30 10.76 -11.90
N THR A 22 -6.09 10.20 -11.87
CA THR A 22 -5.68 9.19 -12.83
C THR A 22 -6.07 7.83 -12.28
N TRP A 23 -7.13 7.26 -12.84
CA TRP A 23 -7.51 5.87 -12.54
C TRP A 23 -6.61 4.88 -13.29
N GLY A 24 -6.44 3.71 -12.68
CA GLY A 24 -5.68 2.60 -13.25
C GLY A 24 -4.23 2.49 -12.76
N ASN A 25 -3.83 3.28 -11.76
CA ASN A 25 -2.55 3.12 -11.08
C ASN A 25 -2.71 2.08 -9.95
N PRO A 26 -2.04 0.91 -10.01
CA PRO A 26 -2.13 -0.07 -8.94
C PRO A 26 -1.28 0.33 -7.72
N TRP A 27 -1.52 -0.32 -6.58
CA TRP A 27 -0.61 -0.25 -5.44
C TRP A 27 0.68 -1.04 -5.69
N PRO A 28 1.86 -0.56 -5.24
CA PRO A 28 3.12 -1.25 -5.45
C PRO A 28 3.25 -2.62 -4.76
N ASP A 29 2.70 -2.78 -3.54
CA ASP A 29 2.67 -4.06 -2.84
C ASP A 29 1.25 -4.36 -2.32
N ALA A 30 0.35 -4.68 -3.25
CA ALA A 30 -1.07 -4.86 -2.92
C ALA A 30 -1.34 -6.03 -1.96
N ALA A 31 -0.41 -6.99 -1.85
CA ALA A 31 -0.50 -8.12 -0.93
C ALA A 31 -0.28 -7.72 0.54
N HIS A 32 0.16 -6.49 0.81
CA HIS A 32 0.51 -5.97 2.14
C HIS A 32 -0.11 -4.59 2.41
N LEU A 33 -1.28 -4.29 1.85
CA LEU A 33 -1.95 -3.03 2.17
C LEU A 33 -2.44 -3.03 3.61
N THR A 34 -2.50 -1.85 4.20
CA THR A 34 -3.00 -1.65 5.55
C THR A 34 -4.11 -0.61 5.57
N LEU A 35 -5.01 -0.76 6.54
CA LEU A 35 -6.16 0.10 6.76
C LEU A 35 -6.15 0.59 8.21
N SER A 36 -6.49 1.85 8.42
CA SER A 36 -6.63 2.43 9.77
C SER A 36 -7.83 3.36 9.87
N PHE A 37 -8.26 3.61 11.10
CA PHE A 37 -9.37 4.50 11.42
C PHE A 37 -8.82 5.76 12.10
N ALA A 38 -8.84 6.89 11.40
CA ALA A 38 -8.35 8.15 11.97
C ALA A 38 -9.18 8.55 13.20
N PRO A 39 -8.56 8.81 14.36
CA PRO A 39 -9.26 9.28 15.54
C PRO A 39 -10.02 10.58 15.29
N ASP A 40 -11.07 10.83 16.08
CA ASP A 40 -11.72 12.14 16.09
C ASP A 40 -10.70 13.22 16.48
N GLY A 41 -10.77 14.38 15.82
CA GLY A 41 -9.78 15.46 15.96
C GLY A 41 -8.52 15.31 15.11
N THR A 42 -8.41 14.26 14.28
CA THR A 42 -7.35 14.21 13.25
C THR A 42 -7.58 15.33 12.23
N ASP A 43 -6.55 16.12 11.91
CA ASP A 43 -6.66 17.18 10.90
C ASP A 43 -6.77 16.59 9.48
N VAL A 44 -7.73 17.09 8.71
CA VAL A 44 -8.04 16.71 7.33
C VAL A 44 -8.11 18.01 6.53
N ALA A 45 -6.96 18.47 6.04
CA ALA A 45 -6.82 19.72 5.31
C ALA A 45 -7.45 20.93 6.04
N GLY A 46 -7.14 21.09 7.33
CA GLY A 46 -7.66 22.18 8.17
C GLY A 46 -9.05 21.95 8.77
N ARG A 47 -9.67 20.78 8.54
CA ARG A 47 -10.90 20.34 9.20
C ARG A 47 -10.61 19.21 10.18
N GLN A 48 -11.43 19.04 11.21
CA GLN A 48 -11.23 18.00 12.20
C GLN A 48 -12.10 16.79 11.88
N SER A 49 -11.51 15.60 11.88
CA SER A 49 -12.23 14.34 11.68
C SER A 49 -13.26 14.13 12.82
N THR A 50 -14.45 13.65 12.48
CA THR A 50 -15.49 13.24 13.43
C THR A 50 -15.91 11.78 13.24
N LEU A 51 -15.03 10.94 12.68
CA LEU A 51 -15.34 9.57 12.27
C LEU A 51 -16.06 8.74 13.33
N PHE A 52 -15.48 8.62 14.52
CA PHE A 52 -16.00 7.80 15.60
C PHE A 52 -17.31 8.37 16.12
N THR A 53 -17.38 9.69 16.33
CA THR A 53 -18.61 10.39 16.75
C THR A 53 -19.74 10.19 15.74
N SER A 54 -19.48 10.41 14.45
CA SER A 54 -20.48 10.33 13.38
C SER A 54 -21.02 8.92 13.18
N LEU A 55 -20.15 7.91 13.08
CA LEU A 55 -20.59 6.53 12.85
C LEU A 55 -21.17 5.89 14.12
N SER A 56 -20.64 6.24 15.30
CA SER A 56 -21.14 5.67 16.56
C SER A 56 -22.49 6.24 16.99
N ALA A 57 -22.93 7.35 16.39
CA ALA A 57 -24.29 7.86 16.54
C ALA A 57 -25.35 6.95 15.91
N HIS A 58 -24.97 6.12 14.93
CA HIS A 58 -25.89 5.25 14.19
C HIS A 58 -25.65 3.75 14.44
N SER A 59 -24.44 3.33 14.82
CA SER A 59 -24.13 1.92 15.06
C SER A 59 -23.04 1.74 16.12
N PRO A 60 -23.02 0.65 16.91
CA PRO A 60 -21.90 0.38 17.83
C PRO A 60 -20.55 0.35 17.09
N SER A 61 -19.48 0.81 17.74
CA SER A 61 -18.19 0.94 17.04
C SER A 61 -17.59 -0.37 16.56
N SER A 62 -17.90 -1.50 17.20
CA SER A 62 -17.55 -2.83 16.68
C SER A 62 -18.28 -3.17 15.38
N ALA A 63 -19.55 -2.77 15.26
CA ALA A 63 -20.39 -3.08 14.11
C ALA A 63 -19.96 -2.29 12.86
N TRP A 64 -19.83 -0.96 12.97
CA TRP A 64 -19.45 -0.17 11.79
C TRP A 64 -18.00 -0.42 11.36
N ARG A 65 -17.07 -0.65 12.31
CA ARG A 65 -15.69 -1.01 11.94
C ARG A 65 -15.66 -2.32 11.17
N ARG A 66 -16.34 -3.36 11.67
CA ARG A 66 -16.45 -4.64 10.95
C ARG A 66 -17.08 -4.46 9.56
N GLU A 67 -18.05 -3.57 9.43
CA GLU A 67 -18.71 -3.30 8.15
C GLU A 67 -17.79 -2.60 7.14
N VAL A 68 -16.96 -1.66 7.60
CA VAL A 68 -15.88 -1.07 6.79
C VAL A 68 -14.89 -2.15 6.36
N LEU A 69 -14.39 -2.95 7.29
CA LEU A 69 -13.48 -4.07 6.99
C LEU A 69 -14.09 -5.04 5.97
N ARG A 70 -15.40 -5.31 6.08
CA ARG A 70 -16.13 -6.17 5.14
C ARG A 70 -16.16 -5.58 3.72
N ALA A 71 -16.27 -4.26 3.57
CA ALA A 71 -16.23 -3.60 2.27
C ALA A 71 -14.89 -3.82 1.55
N PHE A 72 -13.77 -3.59 2.24
CA PHE A 72 -12.42 -3.86 1.71
C PHE A 72 -12.20 -5.35 1.44
N GLN A 73 -12.59 -6.21 2.38
CA GLN A 73 -12.41 -7.65 2.23
C GLN A 73 -13.23 -8.22 1.07
N THR A 74 -14.39 -7.63 0.74
CA THR A 74 -15.21 -8.04 -0.42
C THR A 74 -14.45 -7.89 -1.75
N TRP A 75 -13.54 -6.93 -1.86
CA TRP A 75 -12.61 -6.83 -2.99
C TRP A 75 -11.45 -7.81 -2.86
N ALA A 76 -10.79 -7.84 -1.70
CA ALA A 76 -9.57 -8.63 -1.46
C ALA A 76 -9.73 -10.13 -1.77
N VAL A 77 -10.90 -10.73 -1.52
CA VAL A 77 -11.13 -12.16 -1.82
C VAL A 77 -11.09 -12.51 -3.32
N ASN A 78 -11.09 -11.52 -4.21
CA ASN A 78 -11.15 -11.73 -5.66
C ASN A 78 -9.81 -11.51 -6.40
N ALA A 79 -8.78 -10.99 -5.71
CA ALA A 79 -7.50 -10.65 -6.33
C ALA A 79 -6.30 -10.88 -5.38
N ASN A 80 -5.07 -10.73 -5.86
CA ASN A 80 -3.84 -10.83 -5.05
C ASN A 80 -3.64 -9.57 -4.19
N VAL A 81 -4.62 -9.29 -3.32
CA VAL A 81 -4.67 -8.12 -2.45
C VAL A 81 -5.01 -8.57 -1.03
N ASN A 82 -4.33 -8.02 -0.04
CA ASN A 82 -4.72 -8.16 1.37
C ASN A 82 -4.73 -6.79 2.05
N PHE A 83 -5.61 -6.66 3.05
CA PHE A 83 -5.66 -5.49 3.93
C PHE A 83 -5.40 -5.93 5.38
N GLY A 84 -4.37 -5.40 6.03
CA GLY A 84 -4.15 -5.54 7.46
C GLY A 84 -4.74 -4.37 8.24
N LEU A 85 -5.50 -4.62 9.31
CA LEU A 85 -5.90 -3.54 10.22
C LEU A 85 -4.69 -3.13 11.09
N VAL A 86 -4.36 -1.82 11.09
CA VAL A 86 -3.32 -1.23 11.94
C VAL A 86 -3.87 -0.07 12.77
N SER A 87 -3.12 0.36 13.78
CA SER A 87 -3.46 1.55 14.57
C SER A 87 -3.22 2.82 13.77
N ASP A 88 -4.02 3.85 14.03
CA ASP A 88 -3.81 5.20 13.52
C ASP A 88 -3.33 6.12 14.65
N GLY A 89 -2.20 6.79 14.44
CA GLY A 89 -1.60 7.71 15.42
C GLY A 89 -2.25 9.10 15.48
N GLY A 90 -3.21 9.42 14.60
CA GLY A 90 -3.89 10.71 14.58
C GLY A 90 -3.08 11.86 14.00
N GLN A 91 -1.98 11.57 13.29
CA GLN A 91 -1.25 12.58 12.51
C GLN A 91 -2.19 13.16 11.44
N PRO A 92 -2.05 14.45 11.07
CA PRO A 92 -2.83 15.02 9.97
C PRO A 92 -2.86 14.12 8.73
N ILE A 93 -4.01 14.01 8.07
CA ILE A 93 -4.16 13.35 6.78
C ILE A 93 -3.20 14.03 5.78
N GLY A 94 -2.45 13.24 5.02
CA GLY A 94 -1.41 13.78 4.14
C GLY A 94 -0.08 14.15 4.80
N SER A 95 0.15 13.74 6.06
CA SER A 95 1.45 13.96 6.72
C SER A 95 2.58 13.27 5.97
N ALA A 96 3.68 13.99 5.72
CA ALA A 96 4.92 13.46 5.17
C ALA A 96 5.28 12.09 5.78
N GLY A 97 5.50 11.10 4.92
CA GLY A 97 5.59 9.70 5.30
C GLY A 97 5.71 8.78 4.11
N ARG A 98 5.73 7.47 4.37
CA ARG A 98 5.77 6.48 3.30
C ARG A 98 4.41 6.42 2.61
N PRO A 99 4.36 6.44 1.26
CA PRO A 99 3.12 6.22 0.53
C PRO A 99 2.48 4.87 0.84
N GLN A 100 3.31 3.88 1.21
CA GLN A 100 2.86 2.56 1.67
C GLN A 100 3.78 2.02 2.78
N GLY A 101 3.21 1.36 3.78
CA GLY A 101 3.89 0.75 4.92
C GLY A 101 4.40 1.76 5.96
N ASP A 102 3.71 2.89 6.14
CA ASP A 102 4.03 3.84 7.21
C ASP A 102 3.66 3.22 8.58
N PRO A 103 4.55 3.22 9.58
CA PRO A 103 4.26 2.58 10.87
C PRO A 103 3.29 3.39 11.75
N ARG A 104 2.99 4.64 11.39
CA ARG A 104 2.18 5.55 12.21
C ARG A 104 0.68 5.43 11.94
N PHE A 105 0.29 4.96 10.76
CA PHE A 105 -1.09 4.86 10.29
C PHE A 105 -1.17 3.89 9.10
N GLY A 106 -2.37 3.48 8.70
CA GLY A 106 -2.55 2.58 7.55
C GLY A 106 -2.35 3.28 6.21
N ASP A 107 -2.10 2.49 5.17
CA ASP A 107 -1.99 2.95 3.77
C ASP A 107 -3.29 3.57 3.28
N VAL A 108 -4.42 3.04 3.77
CA VAL A 108 -5.73 3.64 3.62
C VAL A 108 -6.19 4.13 4.98
N ARG A 109 -6.38 5.44 5.15
CA ARG A 109 -6.93 6.01 6.37
C ARG A 109 -8.37 6.44 6.14
N LEU A 110 -9.28 5.90 6.94
CA LEU A 110 -10.66 6.37 6.97
C LEU A 110 -10.79 7.57 7.91
N SER A 111 -11.38 8.67 7.42
CA SER A 111 -11.74 9.85 8.21
C SER A 111 -13.15 10.33 7.86
N ALA A 112 -13.73 11.24 8.68
CA ALA A 112 -15.03 11.84 8.39
C ALA A 112 -15.01 13.35 8.58
N ILE A 113 -15.45 14.10 7.57
CA ILE A 113 -15.58 15.56 7.65
C ILE A 113 -16.89 16.02 7.00
N PRO A 114 -17.44 17.18 7.37
CA PRO A 114 -18.60 17.70 6.68
C PRO A 114 -18.22 18.05 5.24
N MET A 115 -19.00 17.60 4.26
CA MET A 115 -18.83 17.90 2.83
C MET A 115 -20.17 18.31 2.20
N SER A 116 -20.15 18.74 0.93
CA SER A 116 -21.37 19.06 0.17
C SER A 116 -22.35 17.88 0.14
N LYS A 117 -23.65 18.18 0.03
CA LYS A 117 -24.74 17.17 -0.10
C LYS A 117 -24.72 16.40 -1.43
N GLU A 118 -23.74 16.65 -2.29
CA GLU A 118 -23.52 15.90 -3.54
C GLU A 118 -22.45 14.83 -3.39
N VAL A 119 -21.82 14.75 -2.21
CA VAL A 119 -20.70 13.85 -1.92
C VAL A 119 -21.05 13.05 -0.66
N ILE A 120 -21.23 11.74 -0.81
CA ILE A 120 -21.43 10.83 0.33
C ILE A 120 -20.08 10.44 0.93
N ALA A 121 -19.11 10.16 0.07
CA ALA A 121 -17.73 9.88 0.41
C ALA A 121 -16.83 10.26 -0.78
N ILE A 122 -15.52 10.33 -0.54
CA ILE A 122 -14.51 10.58 -1.55
C ILE A 122 -13.21 9.87 -1.15
N THR A 123 -12.53 9.30 -2.14
CA THR A 123 -11.23 8.66 -1.98
C THR A 123 -10.22 9.30 -2.92
N THR A 124 -9.00 9.48 -2.44
CA THR A 124 -7.85 9.73 -3.32
C THR A 124 -7.29 8.36 -3.68
N PRO A 125 -7.36 7.90 -4.95
CA PRO A 125 -6.76 6.63 -5.33
C PRO A 125 -5.25 6.66 -5.12
N PHE A 126 -4.60 5.50 -5.22
CA PHE A 126 -3.15 5.48 -5.27
C PHE A 126 -2.65 6.31 -6.45
N GLU A 127 -1.79 7.29 -6.15
CA GLU A 127 -1.15 8.14 -7.14
C GLU A 127 0.32 8.34 -6.76
N PRO A 128 1.27 8.14 -7.70
CA PRO A 128 2.70 8.30 -7.40
C PRO A 128 3.08 9.70 -6.87
N THR A 129 2.27 10.71 -7.18
CA THR A 129 2.49 12.11 -6.78
C THR A 129 1.65 12.57 -5.60
N ALA A 130 0.83 11.69 -4.99
CA ALA A 130 -0.02 12.06 -3.86
C ALA A 130 0.60 11.77 -2.48
N GLY A 131 1.74 11.05 -2.43
CA GLY A 131 2.38 10.68 -1.17
C GLY A 131 1.42 9.88 -0.28
N THR A 132 1.32 10.24 1.00
CA THR A 132 0.42 9.58 1.96
C THR A 132 -1.05 9.99 1.80
N TRP A 133 -1.41 10.85 0.84
CA TRP A 133 -2.82 11.05 0.48
C TRP A 133 -3.36 9.90 -0.35
N SER A 134 -2.48 9.12 -1.01
CA SER A 134 -2.85 7.91 -1.74
C SER A 134 -3.63 6.97 -0.84
N GLY A 135 -4.78 6.49 -1.31
CA GLY A 135 -5.65 5.57 -0.56
C GLY A 135 -6.62 6.24 0.39
N ASP A 136 -6.33 7.44 0.90
CA ASP A 136 -7.09 8.04 1.99
C ASP A 136 -8.54 8.35 1.61
N LEU A 137 -9.45 7.88 2.46
CA LEU A 137 -10.89 7.92 2.30
C LEU A 137 -11.52 8.90 3.30
N ARG A 138 -12.45 9.71 2.81
CA ARG A 138 -13.23 10.64 3.62
C ARG A 138 -14.72 10.38 3.41
N ILE A 139 -15.43 10.07 4.48
CA ILE A 139 -16.90 10.05 4.46
C ILE A 139 -17.47 11.42 4.84
N ASN A 140 -18.63 11.75 4.28
CA ASN A 140 -19.32 12.98 4.62
C ASN A 140 -20.05 12.84 5.95
N SER A 141 -19.56 13.53 6.99
CA SER A 141 -20.15 13.50 8.33
C SER A 141 -21.55 14.14 8.41
N ASN A 142 -22.02 14.81 7.35
CA ASN A 142 -23.39 15.31 7.23
C ASN A 142 -24.41 14.21 6.88
N TYR A 143 -23.95 13.02 6.46
CA TYR A 143 -24.80 11.88 6.16
C TYR A 143 -24.92 10.94 7.36
N ALA A 144 -26.15 10.48 7.61
CA ALA A 144 -26.42 9.41 8.55
C ALA A 144 -26.08 8.05 7.92
N LEU A 145 -24.79 7.71 7.90
CA LEU A 145 -24.30 6.41 7.46
C LEU A 145 -24.42 5.40 8.60
N GLY A 146 -25.10 4.28 8.34
CA GLY A 146 -25.34 3.26 9.35
C GLY A 146 -25.23 1.85 8.80
N VAL A 147 -25.14 0.89 9.72
CA VAL A 147 -25.13 -0.54 9.43
C VAL A 147 -26.54 -1.10 9.58
N SER A 148 -26.94 -2.00 8.67
CA SER A 148 -28.24 -2.70 8.75
C SER A 148 -29.45 -1.76 8.89
N GLY A 149 -29.44 -0.63 8.16
CA GLY A 149 -30.56 0.32 8.12
C GLY A 149 -30.66 1.27 9.32
N SER A 150 -29.64 1.34 10.18
CA SER A 150 -29.62 2.29 11.32
C SER A 150 -29.33 3.74 10.93
N GLY A 151 -28.94 3.98 9.67
CA GLY A 151 -28.75 5.28 9.04
C GLY A 151 -29.66 5.45 7.82
N THR A 152 -29.73 6.67 7.28
CA THR A 152 -30.46 6.93 6.03
C THR A 152 -29.72 6.41 4.79
N HIS A 153 -28.40 6.20 4.91
CA HIS A 153 -27.54 5.65 3.87
C HIS A 153 -26.79 4.44 4.42
N ASP A 154 -26.61 3.44 3.56
CA ASP A 154 -25.95 2.19 3.91
C ASP A 154 -24.43 2.37 3.88
N LEU A 155 -23.79 2.17 5.04
CA LEU A 155 -22.35 2.35 5.20
C LEU A 155 -21.54 1.40 4.30
N PHE A 156 -21.97 0.13 4.22
CA PHE A 156 -21.28 -0.86 3.39
C PHE A 156 -21.30 -0.45 1.91
N THR A 157 -22.43 -0.02 1.40
CA THR A 157 -22.58 0.39 0.00
C THR A 157 -21.65 1.55 -0.34
N ALA A 158 -21.62 2.59 0.49
CA ALA A 158 -20.74 3.74 0.28
C ALA A 158 -19.27 3.29 0.31
N LEU A 159 -18.87 2.53 1.33
CA LEU A 159 -17.48 2.11 1.51
C LEU A 159 -17.04 1.05 0.50
N LEU A 160 -17.97 0.28 -0.07
CA LEU A 160 -17.66 -0.70 -1.11
C LEU A 160 -17.22 -0.02 -2.40
N GLN A 161 -17.86 1.09 -2.78
CA GLN A 161 -17.41 1.91 -3.92
C GLN A 161 -16.05 2.54 -3.64
N GLU A 162 -15.92 3.18 -2.48
CA GLU A 162 -14.69 3.87 -2.10
C GLU A 162 -13.49 2.93 -1.92
N ALA A 163 -13.70 1.69 -1.45
CA ALA A 163 -12.65 0.68 -1.43
C ALA A 163 -12.17 0.30 -2.84
N GLY A 164 -13.06 0.32 -3.84
CA GLY A 164 -12.69 0.17 -5.25
C GLY A 164 -11.86 1.36 -5.74
N HIS A 165 -12.23 2.58 -5.38
CA HIS A 165 -11.43 3.78 -5.66
C HIS A 165 -10.05 3.73 -4.99
N ALA A 166 -9.96 3.29 -3.73
CA ALA A 166 -8.69 3.11 -3.04
C ALA A 166 -7.77 2.12 -3.78
N LEU A 167 -8.35 1.11 -4.44
CA LEU A 167 -7.65 0.15 -5.30
C LEU A 167 -7.38 0.68 -6.72
N GLY A 168 -7.69 1.93 -7.02
CA GLY A 168 -7.41 2.57 -8.31
C GLY A 168 -8.49 2.37 -9.39
N LEU A 169 -9.63 1.76 -9.05
CA LEU A 169 -10.76 1.59 -9.96
C LEU A 169 -11.56 2.89 -10.11
N GLY A 170 -11.82 3.29 -11.35
CA GLY A 170 -12.67 4.46 -11.65
C GLY A 170 -14.17 4.15 -11.63
N ASN A 171 -14.98 5.20 -11.81
CA ASN A 171 -16.42 5.07 -11.93
C ASN A 171 -16.83 4.20 -13.15
N SER A 172 -17.98 3.53 -13.03
CA SER A 172 -18.59 2.71 -14.07
C SER A 172 -19.93 3.30 -14.53
N PRO A 173 -20.27 3.24 -15.82
CA PRO A 173 -21.61 3.60 -16.30
C PRO A 173 -22.65 2.49 -16.06
N ASP A 174 -22.23 1.29 -15.65
CA ASP A 174 -23.14 0.16 -15.40
C ASP A 174 -23.88 0.35 -14.07
N LEU A 175 -25.21 0.40 -14.09
CA LEU A 175 -26.05 0.52 -12.91
C LEU A 175 -25.87 -0.65 -11.91
N ALA A 176 -25.49 -1.83 -12.40
CA ALA A 176 -25.23 -3.00 -11.56
C ALA A 176 -23.87 -2.93 -10.84
N SER A 177 -22.93 -2.14 -11.34
CA SER A 177 -21.60 -1.98 -10.76
C SER A 177 -21.65 -1.19 -9.44
N VAL A 178 -20.83 -1.62 -8.47
CA VAL A 178 -20.63 -0.85 -7.23
C VAL A 178 -19.89 0.46 -7.49
N MET A 179 -19.18 0.57 -8.62
CA MET A 179 -18.49 1.77 -9.07
C MET A 179 -19.40 2.76 -9.80
N TYR A 180 -20.72 2.51 -9.85
CA TYR A 180 -21.66 3.49 -10.40
C TYR A 180 -21.71 4.75 -9.52
N GLU A 181 -21.55 5.93 -10.14
CA GLU A 181 -21.33 7.20 -9.43
C GLU A 181 -22.47 7.62 -8.49
N TYR A 182 -23.71 7.25 -8.79
CA TYR A 182 -24.87 7.68 -8.02
C TYR A 182 -25.37 6.57 -7.08
N TYR A 183 -25.54 6.91 -5.80
CA TYR A 183 -26.15 6.00 -4.83
C TYR A 183 -27.58 5.61 -5.22
N GLN A 184 -27.83 4.30 -5.39
CA GLN A 184 -29.14 3.74 -5.79
C GLN A 184 -29.82 2.94 -4.67
N GLY A 185 -29.32 3.02 -3.43
CA GLY A 185 -29.74 2.15 -2.32
C GLY A 185 -28.72 1.05 -2.01
N VAL A 186 -29.14 0.08 -1.20
CA VAL A 186 -28.26 -0.96 -0.65
C VAL A 186 -27.69 -1.86 -1.75
N ARG A 187 -26.38 -2.10 -1.72
CA ARG A 187 -25.67 -3.13 -2.50
C ARG A 187 -25.13 -4.22 -1.58
N THR A 188 -25.08 -5.46 -2.07
CA THR A 188 -24.65 -6.62 -1.28
C THR A 188 -23.32 -7.24 -1.73
N GLY A 189 -22.77 -6.80 -2.85
CA GLY A 189 -21.53 -7.32 -3.39
C GLY A 189 -21.17 -6.72 -4.75
N LEU A 190 -20.09 -7.26 -5.33
CA LEU A 190 -19.52 -6.83 -6.61
C LEU A 190 -20.28 -7.43 -7.80
N SER A 191 -20.36 -6.68 -8.90
CA SER A 191 -20.75 -7.23 -10.20
C SER A 191 -19.59 -8.03 -10.83
N ALA A 192 -19.89 -8.81 -11.87
CA ALA A 192 -18.84 -9.49 -12.64
C ALA A 192 -17.86 -8.50 -13.31
N GLY A 193 -18.35 -7.32 -13.73
CA GLY A 193 -17.50 -6.27 -14.31
C GLY A 193 -16.55 -5.66 -13.27
N ASP A 194 -17.02 -5.47 -12.04
CA ASP A 194 -16.18 -5.00 -10.93
C ASP A 194 -15.03 -5.97 -10.67
N ILE A 195 -15.33 -7.27 -10.58
CA ILE A 195 -14.32 -8.33 -10.38
C ILE A 195 -13.35 -8.38 -11.55
N ALA A 196 -13.83 -8.32 -12.80
CA ALA A 196 -12.97 -8.34 -13.97
C ALA A 196 -12.02 -7.14 -14.00
N ASN A 197 -12.50 -5.94 -13.66
CA ASN A 197 -11.66 -4.74 -13.60
C ASN A 197 -10.62 -4.81 -12.47
N LEU A 198 -11.01 -5.32 -11.28
CA LEU A 198 -10.06 -5.59 -10.20
C LEU A 198 -8.99 -6.60 -10.61
N GLN A 199 -9.40 -7.72 -11.19
CA GLN A 199 -8.51 -8.79 -11.64
C GLN A 199 -7.70 -8.39 -12.87
N ALA A 200 -8.10 -7.32 -13.58
CA ALA A 200 -7.33 -6.61 -14.59
C ALA A 200 -6.45 -5.48 -14.01
N MET A 201 -6.42 -5.27 -12.68
CA MET A 201 -5.40 -4.49 -11.96
C MET A 201 -4.48 -5.34 -11.07
N TYR A 202 -4.96 -6.37 -10.36
CA TYR A 202 -4.17 -7.10 -9.35
C TYR A 202 -4.05 -8.62 -9.57
N GLY A 203 -4.47 -9.11 -10.74
CA GLY A 203 -4.59 -10.54 -11.03
C GLY A 203 -5.71 -11.22 -10.24
N ALA A 204 -6.06 -12.44 -10.63
CA ALA A 204 -6.95 -13.28 -9.82
C ALA A 204 -6.20 -13.81 -8.60
N ARG A 205 -6.88 -13.88 -7.45
CA ARG A 205 -6.34 -14.51 -6.24
C ARG A 205 -5.95 -15.94 -6.54
N SER A 206 -4.69 -16.29 -6.29
CA SER A 206 -4.11 -17.57 -6.72
C SER A 206 -3.50 -18.33 -5.54
N PRO A 207 -3.49 -19.67 -5.61
CA PRO A 207 -2.74 -20.55 -4.71
C PRO A 207 -1.32 -20.07 -4.47
N ASP A 208 -0.86 -20.18 -3.22
CA ASP A 208 0.50 -19.81 -2.88
C ASP A 208 1.53 -20.88 -3.32
N ARG A 209 2.82 -20.54 -3.23
CA ARG A 209 3.93 -21.41 -3.69
C ARG A 209 4.07 -22.71 -2.89
N HIS A 210 3.48 -22.78 -1.70
CA HIS A 210 3.54 -23.92 -0.79
C HIS A 210 2.50 -24.98 -1.13
N GLU A 211 1.55 -24.72 -2.02
CA GLU A 211 0.57 -25.69 -2.50
C GLU A 211 1.17 -26.69 -3.53
N GLY A 212 2.12 -26.27 -4.35
CA GLY A 212 2.66 -27.10 -5.43
C GLY A 212 1.59 -27.54 -6.45
N SER A 213 1.90 -28.54 -7.30
CA SER A 213 0.98 -28.99 -8.36
C SER A 213 -0.22 -29.81 -7.87
N SER A 214 -0.18 -30.29 -6.64
CA SER A 214 -1.19 -31.19 -6.06
C SER A 214 -1.99 -30.56 -4.93
N GLY A 215 -1.74 -29.28 -4.62
CA GLY A 215 -2.22 -28.63 -3.40
C GLY A 215 -1.53 -29.18 -2.15
N ASN A 216 -1.74 -28.52 -1.03
CA ASN A 216 -1.31 -28.96 0.31
C ASN A 216 -2.53 -29.28 1.21
N ASN A 217 -3.68 -29.59 0.61
CA ASN A 217 -5.00 -29.68 1.25
C ASN A 217 -5.25 -30.88 2.19
N GLY A 218 -4.21 -31.60 2.62
CA GLY A 218 -4.36 -32.77 3.46
C GLY A 218 -3.06 -33.39 3.96
N PHE A 219 -3.17 -34.37 4.86
CA PHE A 219 -2.02 -35.01 5.50
C PHE A 219 -0.98 -35.59 4.50
N SER A 220 -1.44 -36.22 3.43
CA SER A 220 -0.55 -36.84 2.42
C SER A 220 0.13 -35.82 1.52
N THR A 221 -0.47 -34.64 1.34
CA THR A 221 0.04 -33.55 0.50
C THR A 221 0.70 -32.45 1.32
N ALA A 222 0.78 -32.61 2.65
CA ALA A 222 1.27 -31.60 3.57
C ALA A 222 2.69 -31.13 3.22
N THR A 223 2.88 -29.82 3.14
CA THR A 223 4.13 -29.18 2.77
C THR A 223 5.15 -29.28 3.90
N ALA A 224 6.38 -29.68 3.57
CA ALA A 224 7.41 -29.92 4.58
C ALA A 224 7.96 -28.59 5.14
N LEU A 225 8.05 -28.51 6.47
CA LEU A 225 8.64 -27.39 7.20
C LEU A 225 9.94 -27.81 7.89
N SER A 226 10.87 -26.87 7.93
CA SER A 226 12.06 -26.96 8.77
C SER A 226 11.77 -26.35 10.14
N LEU A 227 11.92 -27.14 11.20
CA LEU A 227 11.73 -26.65 12.56
C LEU A 227 12.80 -25.62 12.91
N GLY A 228 12.40 -24.45 13.41
CA GLY A 228 13.31 -23.34 13.65
C GLY A 228 13.71 -22.55 12.39
N GLY A 229 13.07 -22.84 11.25
CA GLY A 229 13.25 -22.09 10.01
C GLY A 229 12.64 -20.68 10.08
N ALA A 230 12.92 -19.89 9.05
CA ALA A 230 12.26 -18.61 8.86
C ALA A 230 10.74 -18.80 8.72
N ALA A 231 9.98 -17.86 9.24
CA ALA A 231 8.53 -17.86 9.07
C ALA A 231 8.18 -17.68 7.58
N LEU A 232 7.22 -18.46 7.10
CA LEU A 232 6.74 -18.42 5.71
C LEU A 232 5.46 -17.60 5.62
N GLU A 233 5.23 -17.01 4.46
CA GLU A 233 3.98 -16.34 4.10
C GLU A 233 3.22 -17.23 3.12
N ALA A 234 1.92 -17.38 3.36
CA ALA A 234 1.00 -18.27 2.67
C ALA A 234 -0.39 -17.64 2.61
N ASP A 235 -1.30 -18.22 1.84
CA ASP A 235 -2.62 -17.66 1.59
C ASP A 235 -3.71 -18.71 1.72
N VAL A 236 -4.72 -18.45 2.55
CA VAL A 236 -5.99 -19.19 2.46
C VAL A 236 -6.74 -18.61 1.28
N THR A 237 -6.56 -19.22 0.11
CA THR A 237 -6.97 -18.69 -1.19
C THR A 237 -8.49 -18.65 -1.35
N THR A 238 -9.19 -19.62 -0.77
CA THR A 238 -10.66 -19.73 -0.83
C THR A 238 -11.24 -20.24 0.48
N ASN A 239 -12.55 -20.11 0.66
CA ASN A 239 -13.27 -20.68 1.81
C ASN A 239 -13.28 -22.23 1.87
N GLN A 240 -12.71 -22.90 0.87
CA GLN A 240 -12.52 -24.36 0.84
C GLN A 240 -11.06 -24.74 1.06
N ASP A 241 -10.17 -23.76 1.06
CA ASP A 241 -8.74 -23.97 1.14
C ASP A 241 -8.31 -24.28 2.58
N THR A 242 -7.43 -25.27 2.70
CA THR A 242 -6.92 -25.77 3.97
C THR A 242 -5.46 -26.13 3.82
N ASP A 243 -4.57 -25.31 4.36
CA ASP A 243 -3.15 -25.59 4.25
C ASP A 243 -2.70 -26.61 5.28
N PHE A 244 -2.15 -27.75 4.83
CA PHE A 244 -1.43 -28.67 5.68
C PHE A 244 0.08 -28.52 5.51
N TYR A 245 0.75 -28.44 6.64
CA TYR A 245 2.20 -28.48 6.77
C TYR A 245 2.62 -29.64 7.65
N ARG A 246 3.85 -30.12 7.49
CA ARG A 246 4.43 -31.17 8.34
C ARG A 246 5.83 -30.83 8.81
N PHE A 247 6.16 -31.18 10.04
CA PHE A 247 7.52 -31.12 10.55
C PHE A 247 7.87 -32.38 11.35
N VAL A 248 9.16 -32.69 11.42
CA VAL A 248 9.69 -33.79 12.23
C VAL A 248 10.44 -33.22 13.42
N VAL A 249 10.19 -33.77 14.60
CA VAL A 249 10.83 -33.31 15.85
C VAL A 249 12.26 -33.85 15.90
N PRO A 250 13.30 -32.99 15.88
CA PRO A 250 14.68 -33.44 15.96
C PRO A 250 15.03 -33.91 17.39
N LEU A 251 16.20 -34.53 17.52
CA LEU A 251 16.76 -34.88 18.84
C LEU A 251 16.91 -33.60 19.69
N GLY A 252 16.63 -33.71 21.00
CA GLY A 252 16.81 -32.60 21.94
C GLY A 252 15.70 -31.54 21.96
N VAL A 253 14.66 -31.66 21.12
CA VAL A 253 13.47 -30.80 21.18
C VAL A 253 12.32 -31.54 21.87
N THR A 254 11.80 -30.97 22.95
CA THR A 254 10.66 -31.54 23.70
C THR A 254 9.38 -30.70 23.61
N GLY A 255 9.47 -29.48 23.08
CA GLY A 255 8.33 -28.59 22.88
C GLY A 255 8.51 -27.67 21.68
N VAL A 256 7.39 -27.25 21.10
CA VAL A 256 7.35 -26.30 19.98
C VAL A 256 6.26 -25.24 20.21
N SER A 257 6.50 -24.05 19.69
CA SER A 257 5.52 -22.98 19.55
C SER A 257 5.17 -22.83 18.07
N ILE A 258 3.90 -23.03 17.73
CA ILE A 258 3.36 -22.82 16.39
C ILE A 258 2.59 -21.51 16.41
N ARG A 259 2.92 -20.58 15.52
CA ARG A 259 2.30 -19.27 15.45
C ARG A 259 1.78 -18.99 14.04
N VAL A 260 0.53 -18.55 13.96
CA VAL A 260 -0.06 -17.98 12.75
C VAL A 260 -0.28 -16.50 13.01
N LYS A 261 0.16 -15.64 12.09
CA LYS A 261 -0.10 -14.19 12.13
C LYS A 261 -0.87 -13.77 10.90
N SER A 262 -2.06 -13.21 11.11
CA SER A 262 -2.76 -12.43 10.08
C SER A 262 -3.02 -11.00 10.52
N ALA A 263 -2.88 -10.66 11.81
CA ALA A 263 -3.10 -9.29 12.27
C ALA A 263 -2.09 -8.33 11.61
N GLY A 264 -2.57 -7.22 11.07
CA GLY A 264 -1.73 -6.26 10.34
C GLY A 264 -1.24 -6.73 8.96
N LEU A 265 -1.53 -7.97 8.55
CA LEU A 265 -1.19 -8.52 7.23
C LEU A 265 -2.44 -8.68 6.35
N SER A 266 -3.51 -9.26 6.89
CA SER A 266 -4.78 -9.48 6.20
C SER A 266 -5.96 -9.40 7.19
N LEU A 267 -7.19 -9.42 6.67
CA LEU A 267 -8.41 -9.54 7.48
C LEU A 267 -8.83 -11.01 7.67
N LEU A 268 -7.94 -11.97 7.39
CA LEU A 268 -8.20 -13.38 7.64
C LEU A 268 -8.53 -13.57 9.12
N THR A 269 -9.61 -14.31 9.37
CA THR A 269 -9.93 -14.91 10.66
C THR A 269 -9.45 -16.36 10.65
N PRO A 270 -8.25 -16.67 11.15
CA PRO A 270 -7.67 -17.99 10.98
C PRO A 270 -8.17 -19.00 12.04
N ARG A 271 -8.09 -20.27 11.67
CA ARG A 271 -8.10 -21.42 12.58
C ARG A 271 -6.81 -22.20 12.40
N LEU A 272 -6.12 -22.44 13.51
CA LEU A 272 -4.91 -23.24 13.60
C LEU A 272 -5.23 -24.55 14.32
N THR A 273 -4.90 -25.69 13.72
CA THR A 273 -5.01 -27.01 14.37
C THR A 273 -3.73 -27.80 14.17
N VAL A 274 -3.22 -28.42 15.23
CA VAL A 274 -2.02 -29.27 15.18
C VAL A 274 -2.42 -30.71 15.46
N PHE A 275 -1.92 -31.64 14.65
CA PHE A 275 -2.19 -33.07 14.73
C PHE A 275 -0.90 -33.87 14.96
N ASP A 276 -1.01 -34.99 15.66
CA ASP A 276 0.05 -36.00 15.69
C ASP A 276 0.06 -36.88 14.43
N ALA A 277 1.02 -37.81 14.35
CA ALA A 277 1.16 -38.74 13.22
C ALA A 277 -0.05 -39.66 12.97
N SER A 278 -0.96 -39.82 13.95
CA SER A 278 -2.18 -40.61 13.80
C SER A 278 -3.37 -39.80 13.26
N GLY A 279 -3.18 -38.50 13.03
CA GLY A 279 -4.24 -37.58 12.64
C GLY A 279 -5.11 -37.12 13.82
N LYS A 280 -4.67 -37.34 15.06
CA LYS A 280 -5.38 -36.86 16.26
C LYS A 280 -4.97 -35.42 16.54
N ALA A 281 -5.95 -34.53 16.74
CA ALA A 281 -5.69 -33.15 17.14
C ALA A 281 -5.06 -33.11 18.55
N VAL A 282 -3.92 -32.43 18.67
CA VAL A 282 -3.14 -32.25 19.90
C VAL A 282 -3.10 -30.80 20.39
N GLY A 283 -3.56 -29.85 19.56
CA GLY A 283 -3.74 -28.45 19.95
C GLY A 283 -4.52 -27.68 18.88
N SER A 284 -5.21 -26.61 19.27
CA SER A 284 -5.91 -25.73 18.34
C SER A 284 -6.09 -24.33 18.92
N ALA A 285 -6.18 -23.34 18.04
CA ALA A 285 -6.54 -21.96 18.33
C ALA A 285 -7.39 -21.40 17.18
N VAL A 286 -8.20 -20.39 17.45
CA VAL A 286 -9.07 -19.76 16.45
C VAL A 286 -9.27 -18.29 16.77
N SER A 287 -9.37 -17.46 15.73
CA SER A 287 -9.92 -16.11 15.82
C SER A 287 -11.12 -15.96 14.91
N THR A 288 -12.10 -15.17 15.33
CA THR A 288 -13.29 -14.81 14.56
C THR A 288 -13.43 -13.31 14.37
N ASP A 289 -12.47 -12.52 14.85
CA ASP A 289 -12.44 -11.07 14.70
C ASP A 289 -11.31 -10.71 13.70
N PRO A 290 -11.64 -10.10 12.53
CA PRO A 290 -10.66 -9.74 11.51
C PRO A 290 -9.64 -8.69 11.98
N GLY A 291 -9.86 -8.04 13.12
CA GLY A 291 -8.88 -7.16 13.76
C GLY A 291 -7.88 -7.87 14.67
N THR A 292 -8.06 -9.17 14.94
CA THR A 292 -7.20 -9.95 15.86
C THR A 292 -6.86 -11.31 15.26
N GLY A 293 -5.88 -11.36 14.37
CA GLY A 293 -5.52 -12.57 13.62
C GLY A 293 -4.49 -13.52 14.25
N ASP A 294 -3.77 -13.07 15.27
CA ASP A 294 -2.59 -13.78 15.76
C ASP A 294 -2.94 -14.95 16.68
N LEU A 295 -2.51 -16.16 16.31
CA LEU A 295 -2.75 -17.41 17.04
C LEU A 295 -1.44 -18.05 17.48
N THR A 296 -1.44 -18.67 18.66
CA THR A 296 -0.31 -19.48 19.13
C THR A 296 -0.80 -20.78 19.75
N VAL A 297 -0.23 -21.90 19.29
CA VAL A 297 -0.38 -23.23 19.92
C VAL A 297 0.99 -23.67 20.44
N LYS A 298 1.08 -23.98 21.73
CA LYS A 298 2.29 -24.51 22.36
C LYS A 298 2.10 -25.99 22.66
N LEU A 299 3.00 -26.82 22.15
CA LEU A 299 3.04 -28.24 22.44
C LEU A 299 4.25 -28.56 23.31
N THR A 300 4.08 -29.46 24.26
CA THR A 300 5.15 -30.00 25.12
C THR A 300 5.09 -31.53 25.09
N SER A 301 6.16 -32.17 25.55
CA SER A 301 6.27 -33.65 25.58
C SER A 301 6.15 -34.29 24.19
N LEU A 302 6.74 -33.65 23.18
CA LEU A 302 6.72 -34.15 21.81
C LEU A 302 7.50 -35.47 21.67
N LYS A 303 6.99 -36.35 20.81
CA LYS A 303 7.71 -37.58 20.46
C LYS A 303 8.90 -37.23 19.57
N VAL A 304 10.10 -37.51 20.07
CA VAL A 304 11.35 -37.39 19.31
C VAL A 304 11.29 -38.23 18.03
N LEU A 305 11.72 -37.65 16.90
CA LEU A 305 11.57 -38.18 15.54
C LEU A 305 10.10 -38.43 15.12
N GLY A 306 9.14 -37.96 15.91
CA GLY A 306 7.72 -37.96 15.57
C GLY A 306 7.42 -36.91 14.51
N THR A 307 6.47 -37.23 13.62
CA THR A 307 5.91 -36.28 12.66
C THR A 307 4.66 -35.63 13.24
N TYR A 308 4.55 -34.33 13.07
CA TYR A 308 3.37 -33.54 13.43
C TYR A 308 2.92 -32.74 12.21
N TYR A 309 1.61 -32.48 12.17
CA TYR A 309 0.98 -31.74 11.08
C TYR A 309 0.34 -30.47 11.61
N VAL A 310 0.49 -29.37 10.88
CA VAL A 310 -0.13 -28.09 11.17
C VAL A 310 -1.15 -27.83 10.07
N LYS A 311 -2.40 -27.58 10.45
CA LYS A 311 -3.47 -27.16 9.55
C LYS A 311 -3.81 -25.70 9.81
N VAL A 312 -3.83 -24.89 8.75
CA VAL A 312 -4.34 -23.52 8.74
C VAL A 312 -5.54 -23.45 7.80
N GLU A 313 -6.62 -22.83 8.23
CA GLU A 313 -7.83 -22.62 7.42
C GLU A 313 -8.60 -21.37 7.87
N GLY A 314 -9.56 -20.91 7.07
CA GLY A 314 -10.52 -19.90 7.49
C GLY A 314 -11.42 -20.37 8.63
N ALA A 315 -11.59 -19.55 9.66
CA ALA A 315 -12.48 -19.84 10.80
C ALA A 315 -13.96 -19.66 10.44
N THR A 316 -14.24 -18.78 9.47
CA THR A 316 -15.58 -18.46 8.96
C THR A 316 -15.73 -18.92 7.51
N ARG A 317 -16.97 -18.85 7.00
CA ARG A 317 -17.30 -19.13 5.59
C ARG A 317 -17.69 -17.85 4.82
N ASP A 318 -17.56 -16.70 5.46
CA ASP A 318 -17.80 -15.39 4.84
C ASP A 318 -16.50 -14.86 4.21
N VAL A 319 -16.47 -13.58 3.84
CA VAL A 319 -15.30 -12.97 3.20
C VAL A 319 -14.04 -12.98 4.09
N PHE A 320 -14.18 -13.11 5.41
CA PHE A 320 -13.07 -13.14 6.36
C PHE A 320 -12.45 -14.54 6.54
N GLY A 321 -12.97 -15.57 5.85
CA GLY A 321 -12.36 -16.90 5.82
C GLY A 321 -11.22 -17.04 4.80
N VAL A 322 -10.90 -15.96 4.08
CA VAL A 322 -9.94 -15.89 2.98
C VAL A 322 -8.93 -14.79 3.31
N GLY A 323 -7.63 -15.00 3.07
CA GLY A 323 -6.61 -14.01 3.43
C GLY A 323 -5.20 -14.58 3.56
N GLY A 324 -4.21 -13.71 3.42
CA GLY A 324 -2.81 -14.03 3.66
C GLY A 324 -2.50 -14.23 5.14
N TYR A 325 -1.53 -15.09 5.45
CA TYR A 325 -1.03 -15.30 6.80
C TYR A 325 0.46 -15.64 6.79
N ARG A 326 1.10 -15.45 7.94
CA ARG A 326 2.48 -15.89 8.20
C ARG A 326 2.49 -17.03 9.20
N LEU A 327 3.16 -18.14 8.87
CA LEU A 327 3.32 -19.31 9.74
C LEU A 327 4.75 -19.44 10.23
N GLU A 328 4.90 -19.69 11.53
CA GLU A 328 6.17 -19.95 12.19
C GLU A 328 6.08 -21.17 13.11
N VAL A 329 7.12 -22.02 13.09
CA VAL A 329 7.24 -23.20 13.97
C VAL A 329 8.61 -23.20 14.65
N GLN A 330 8.65 -22.76 15.91
CA GLN A 330 9.89 -22.62 16.69
C GLN A 330 10.01 -23.67 17.80
N PRO A 331 11.20 -24.26 18.05
CA PRO A 331 11.46 -25.02 19.26
C PRO A 331 11.30 -24.17 20.53
N ILE A 332 10.79 -24.76 21.61
CA ILE A 332 10.83 -24.16 22.94
C ILE A 332 12.12 -24.62 23.64
N PRO A 333 13.04 -23.71 24.03
CA PRO A 333 14.28 -24.10 24.71
C PRO A 333 14.03 -24.84 26.04
N LEU A 334 14.85 -25.85 26.36
CA LEU A 334 14.71 -26.70 27.56
C LEU A 334 15.13 -26.05 28.89
N VAL A 335 15.72 -24.86 28.90
CA VAL A 335 16.22 -24.21 30.14
C VAL A 335 15.63 -22.82 30.28
N GLY A 336 15.04 -22.57 31.45
CA GLY A 336 14.35 -21.34 31.79
C GLY A 336 15.25 -20.11 31.71
N THR A 337 14.90 -19.23 30.78
CA THR A 337 15.05 -17.79 30.96
C THR A 337 13.87 -17.13 30.30
N VAL A 338 13.20 -16.28 31.06
CA VAL A 338 12.19 -15.33 30.60
C VAL A 338 12.89 -14.34 29.66
N THR A 339 13.02 -14.71 28.39
CA THR A 339 13.48 -13.78 27.32
C THR A 339 12.76 -13.97 25.99
N SER A 340 11.89 -14.98 25.85
CA SER A 340 11.13 -15.21 24.60
C SER A 340 9.87 -14.34 24.46
N SER A 341 9.68 -13.33 25.32
CA SER A 341 8.75 -12.22 25.08
C SER A 341 9.44 -10.99 24.49
N LEU A 342 10.74 -11.09 24.14
CA LEU A 342 11.51 -10.00 23.54
C LEU A 342 12.06 -10.32 22.15
N THR A 343 11.96 -11.55 21.64
CA THR A 343 12.51 -11.89 20.32
C THR A 343 11.66 -11.39 19.14
N GLU A 344 10.38 -11.05 19.37
CA GLU A 344 9.56 -10.39 18.34
C GLU A 344 9.56 -8.87 18.43
N THR A 345 9.89 -8.30 19.60
CA THR A 345 10.17 -6.86 19.72
C THR A 345 11.62 -6.52 19.42
N THR A 346 12.46 -7.50 19.07
CA THR A 346 13.86 -7.25 18.67
C THR A 346 14.34 -7.87 17.36
N GLN A 347 13.52 -8.60 16.58
CA GLN A 347 13.76 -8.67 15.13
C GLN A 347 13.25 -7.45 14.36
N ALA A 348 12.57 -6.54 15.05
CA ALA A 348 12.47 -5.13 14.68
C ALA A 348 13.65 -4.28 15.22
N VAL A 349 14.74 -4.88 15.72
CA VAL A 349 15.99 -4.14 15.99
C VAL A 349 16.80 -4.12 14.71
N LYS A 350 16.68 -3.02 13.97
CA LYS A 350 17.76 -2.43 13.17
C LYS A 350 18.51 -3.36 12.19
N GLY A 351 17.91 -4.44 11.72
CA GLY A 351 18.49 -5.34 10.73
C GLY A 351 18.29 -4.79 9.31
N LEU A 352 19.35 -4.83 8.50
CA LEU A 352 19.25 -4.58 7.07
C LEU A 352 18.44 -5.71 6.42
N LEU A 353 17.42 -5.35 5.63
CA LEU A 353 16.54 -6.30 4.94
C LEU A 353 17.20 -6.76 3.65
N ASN A 354 17.26 -8.07 3.45
CA ASN A 354 17.87 -8.68 2.27
C ASN A 354 19.26 -8.10 1.94
N ASP A 355 20.07 -7.85 2.98
CA ASP A 355 21.45 -7.39 2.85
C ASP A 355 22.23 -8.33 1.93
N ASP A 356 22.60 -7.81 0.77
CA ASP A 356 23.20 -8.55 -0.33
C ASP A 356 24.71 -8.72 -0.14
N LEU A 357 25.31 -8.03 0.85
CA LEU A 357 26.74 -7.99 1.11
C LEU A 357 27.57 -7.48 -0.09
N HIS A 358 27.08 -6.47 -0.81
CA HIS A 358 27.68 -5.89 -2.03
C HIS A 358 27.74 -6.85 -3.23
N THR A 359 26.82 -7.79 -3.31
CA THR A 359 26.81 -8.75 -4.42
C THR A 359 26.16 -8.19 -5.67
N ASP A 360 25.36 -7.13 -5.60
CA ASP A 360 24.68 -6.52 -6.75
C ASP A 360 25.07 -5.06 -7.09
N ASP A 361 26.26 -4.62 -6.66
CA ASP A 361 26.84 -3.27 -6.91
C ASP A 361 27.20 -2.93 -8.36
N SER A 362 26.88 -3.80 -9.32
CA SER A 362 27.17 -3.57 -10.72
C SER A 362 26.11 -4.15 -11.64
N ILE A 363 26.01 -3.57 -12.84
CA ILE A 363 25.13 -4.11 -13.90
C ILE A 363 25.43 -5.59 -14.22
N LEU A 364 26.69 -6.03 -14.09
CA LEU A 364 27.08 -7.41 -14.37
C LEU A 364 26.65 -8.39 -13.28
N THR A 365 26.50 -7.90 -12.06
CA THR A 365 26.12 -8.68 -10.89
C THR A 365 24.69 -8.39 -10.42
N ALA A 366 23.94 -7.60 -11.20
CA ALA A 366 22.61 -7.16 -10.88
C ALA A 366 21.68 -8.33 -10.53
N SER A 367 21.04 -8.22 -9.36
CA SER A 367 20.02 -9.15 -8.91
C SER A 367 18.84 -9.17 -9.86
N LEU A 368 18.28 -10.35 -10.14
CA LEU A 368 16.99 -10.43 -10.82
C LEU A 368 15.92 -9.94 -9.85
N LEU A 369 15.22 -8.86 -10.19
CA LEU A 369 14.12 -8.39 -9.36
C LEU A 369 13.00 -9.45 -9.45
N PRO A 370 12.61 -10.09 -8.33
CA PRO A 370 11.56 -11.09 -8.38
C PRO A 370 10.23 -10.41 -8.68
N PRO A 371 9.35 -11.03 -9.50
CA PRO A 371 8.00 -10.52 -9.67
C PRO A 371 7.21 -10.62 -8.37
N LEU A 372 6.29 -9.69 -8.14
CA LEU A 372 5.40 -9.68 -6.97
C LEU A 372 4.55 -10.95 -6.86
N THR A 373 4.26 -11.59 -8.00
CA THR A 373 3.53 -12.85 -8.05
C THR A 373 4.26 -13.83 -8.98
N THR A 374 4.02 -15.13 -8.80
CA THR A 374 4.61 -16.20 -9.63
C THR A 374 4.03 -16.25 -11.05
N GLN A 375 3.24 -15.25 -11.47
CA GLN A 375 2.65 -15.17 -12.80
C GLN A 375 3.04 -13.87 -13.53
N VAL A 376 3.28 -14.04 -14.83
CA VAL A 376 3.62 -12.97 -15.77
C VAL A 376 2.32 -12.35 -16.26
N ASP A 377 1.79 -11.37 -15.55
CA ASP A 377 0.67 -10.53 -16.02
C ASP A 377 0.87 -9.09 -15.52
N SER A 378 0.41 -8.19 -16.38
CA SER A 378 0.74 -6.82 -16.73
C SER A 378 0.82 -5.72 -15.67
N ARG A 379 0.85 -6.02 -14.36
CA ARG A 379 0.50 -5.02 -13.34
C ARG A 379 1.34 -5.16 -12.07
N PHE A 380 2.14 -4.12 -11.81
CA PHE A 380 3.36 -4.15 -10.99
C PHE A 380 4.20 -5.40 -11.21
N ASP A 381 5.05 -5.30 -12.21
CA ASP A 381 5.88 -6.44 -12.62
C ASP A 381 6.89 -6.79 -11.52
N TYR A 382 7.27 -5.83 -10.66
CA TYR A 382 8.32 -6.04 -9.66
C TYR A 382 8.18 -5.16 -8.41
N ALA A 383 8.30 -5.76 -7.21
CA ALA A 383 8.59 -5.01 -5.98
C ALA A 383 9.54 -5.78 -5.07
N TYR A 384 10.34 -5.03 -4.32
CA TYR A 384 11.38 -5.56 -3.47
C TYR A 384 11.65 -4.66 -2.27
N ARG A 385 12.07 -5.28 -1.18
CA ARG A 385 12.58 -4.59 0.01
C ARG A 385 14.05 -4.93 0.12
N GLY A 386 14.90 -3.94 -0.10
CA GLY A 386 16.35 -4.09 -0.03
C GLY A 386 16.94 -3.20 1.05
N SER A 387 18.27 -3.09 1.07
CA SER A 387 18.97 -2.26 2.02
C SER A 387 20.28 -1.76 1.46
N VAL A 388 20.57 -0.47 1.66
CA VAL A 388 21.90 0.10 1.44
C VAL A 388 22.66 0.02 2.77
N ARG A 389 23.70 -0.80 2.82
CA ARG A 389 24.41 -1.14 4.06
C ARG A 389 25.40 -0.08 4.54
N ASP A 390 26.07 0.60 3.62
CA ASP A 390 27.11 1.60 3.89
C ASP A 390 27.22 2.64 2.75
N ASP A 391 28.18 3.56 2.84
CA ASP A 391 28.33 4.70 1.92
C ASP A 391 28.89 4.33 0.54
N TRP A 392 29.23 3.06 0.31
CA TRP A 392 29.73 2.55 -0.97
C TRP A 392 28.72 1.64 -1.65
N ASP A 393 27.75 1.17 -0.89
CA ASP A 393 26.73 0.26 -1.35
C ASP A 393 25.75 0.90 -2.32
N VAL A 394 25.46 0.16 -3.38
CA VAL A 394 24.50 0.52 -4.42
C VAL A 394 23.91 -0.76 -4.97
N ASP A 395 22.61 -0.75 -5.27
CA ASP A 395 21.95 -2.00 -5.62
C ASP A 395 21.50 -1.92 -7.08
N TYR A 396 21.91 -2.86 -7.92
CA TYR A 396 21.42 -2.98 -9.29
C TYR A 396 20.42 -4.12 -9.45
N TYR A 397 19.25 -3.78 -9.95
CA TYR A 397 18.20 -4.74 -10.26
C TYR A 397 17.94 -4.84 -11.75
N ARG A 398 17.99 -6.07 -12.27
CA ARG A 398 17.67 -6.38 -13.66
C ARG A 398 16.18 -6.63 -13.83
N ILE A 399 15.56 -5.90 -14.76
CA ILE A 399 14.15 -6.04 -15.14
C ILE A 399 14.03 -6.19 -16.66
N GLN A 400 12.92 -6.78 -17.11
CA GLN A 400 12.59 -6.87 -18.53
C GLN A 400 11.27 -6.15 -18.80
N ALA A 401 11.28 -5.22 -19.76
CA ALA A 401 10.06 -4.56 -20.21
C ALA A 401 9.12 -5.57 -20.90
N PRO A 402 7.79 -5.41 -20.77
CA PRO A 402 6.83 -6.29 -21.43
C PRO A 402 7.08 -6.39 -22.95
N GLY A 403 6.86 -7.58 -23.52
CA GLY A 403 7.06 -7.81 -24.96
C GLY A 403 6.11 -7.00 -25.85
N ASN A 404 4.99 -6.53 -25.29
CA ASN A 404 4.02 -5.65 -25.93
C ASN A 404 4.21 -4.16 -25.56
N ALA A 405 5.28 -3.80 -24.83
CA ALA A 405 5.56 -2.40 -24.54
C ALA A 405 5.79 -1.61 -25.84
N GLY A 406 5.28 -0.38 -25.90
CA GLY A 406 5.37 0.42 -27.12
C GLY A 406 5.00 1.88 -26.88
N SER A 407 4.51 2.53 -27.94
CA SER A 407 4.02 3.91 -27.86
C SER A 407 2.86 4.00 -26.86
N GLY A 408 3.05 4.74 -25.78
CA GLY A 408 2.08 4.91 -24.69
C GLY A 408 2.35 4.06 -23.45
N THR A 409 3.26 3.08 -23.51
CA THR A 409 3.72 2.39 -22.29
C THR A 409 4.62 3.33 -21.49
N VAL A 410 4.50 3.30 -20.17
CA VAL A 410 5.34 4.05 -19.25
C VAL A 410 5.91 3.09 -18.21
N MET A 411 7.22 3.15 -17.97
CA MET A 411 7.85 2.45 -16.85
C MET A 411 7.99 3.42 -15.69
N THR A 412 7.28 3.18 -14.59
CA THR A 412 7.34 3.98 -13.37
C THR A 412 8.19 3.26 -12.33
N VAL A 413 9.22 3.93 -11.81
CA VAL A 413 10.12 3.39 -10.78
C VAL A 413 9.90 4.20 -9.51
N MET A 414 9.56 3.51 -8.42
CA MET A 414 9.27 4.11 -7.12
C MET A 414 10.23 3.57 -6.08
N ALA A 415 10.89 4.46 -5.34
CA ALA A 415 11.75 4.08 -4.23
C ALA A 415 11.46 4.94 -3.00
N TRP A 416 11.40 4.35 -1.81
CA TRP A 416 11.35 5.12 -0.57
C TRP A 416 12.02 4.42 0.60
N GLY A 417 12.54 5.21 1.54
CA GLY A 417 13.20 4.71 2.75
C GLY A 417 12.24 3.97 3.70
N MET A 418 12.71 2.85 4.26
CA MET A 418 12.01 2.04 5.26
C MET A 418 12.57 2.22 6.67
N ASP A 419 11.93 1.59 7.66
CA ASP A 419 12.41 1.65 9.05
C ASP A 419 13.73 0.90 9.13
N ASN A 420 14.69 1.51 9.84
CA ASN A 420 16.12 1.18 9.95
C ASN A 420 17.03 2.01 9.03
N GLY A 421 17.70 3.02 9.61
CA GLY A 421 18.75 3.81 8.95
C GLY A 421 18.27 5.14 8.33
N GLY A 422 16.99 5.25 7.97
CA GLY A 422 16.43 6.49 7.45
C GLY A 422 16.96 6.87 6.06
N LEU A 423 17.35 5.86 5.27
CA LEU A 423 17.85 6.03 3.91
C LEU A 423 16.97 6.99 3.11
N ILE A 424 17.59 7.98 2.47
CA ILE A 424 16.95 8.76 1.43
C ILE A 424 17.42 8.16 0.10
N PRO A 425 16.62 7.29 -0.54
CA PRO A 425 17.04 6.61 -1.74
C PRO A 425 16.97 7.53 -2.95
N ARG A 426 17.77 7.20 -3.96
CA ARG A 426 17.68 7.73 -5.31
C ARG A 426 17.70 6.56 -6.29
N ALA A 427 16.81 6.62 -7.27
CA ALA A 427 16.76 5.63 -8.35
C ALA A 427 17.28 6.21 -9.67
N THR A 428 17.98 5.41 -10.47
CA THR A 428 18.31 5.71 -11.87
C THR A 428 18.11 4.49 -12.76
N VAL A 429 17.64 4.71 -13.98
CA VAL A 429 17.41 3.63 -14.96
C VAL A 429 18.56 3.61 -15.97
N HIS A 430 19.09 2.42 -16.23
CA HIS A 430 20.12 2.17 -17.22
C HIS A 430 19.64 1.17 -18.28
N ASP A 431 20.10 1.32 -19.51
CA ASP A 431 19.89 0.36 -20.59
C ASP A 431 20.84 -0.85 -20.50
N ALA A 432 20.72 -1.79 -21.42
CA ALA A 432 21.59 -2.98 -21.49
C ALA A 432 23.08 -2.68 -21.75
N ARG A 433 23.44 -1.44 -22.11
CA ARG A 433 24.82 -0.97 -22.30
C ARG A 433 25.33 -0.18 -21.09
N GLY A 434 24.51 -0.02 -20.05
CA GLY A 434 24.79 0.77 -18.86
C GLY A 434 24.61 2.28 -19.02
N GLN A 435 24.06 2.73 -20.13
CA GLN A 435 23.77 4.15 -20.35
C GLN A 435 22.51 4.56 -19.59
N VAL A 436 22.55 5.72 -18.94
CA VAL A 436 21.38 6.27 -18.25
C VAL A 436 20.28 6.55 -19.28
N VAL A 437 19.10 6.01 -19.02
CA VAL A 437 17.90 6.24 -19.82
C VAL A 437 17.27 7.56 -19.40
N ALA A 438 16.83 8.35 -20.37
CA ALA A 438 16.12 9.60 -20.08
C ALA A 438 14.84 9.31 -19.29
N SER A 439 14.67 9.97 -18.15
CA SER A 439 13.55 9.80 -17.23
C SER A 439 13.02 11.14 -16.76
N GLU A 440 11.72 11.23 -16.56
CA GLU A 440 11.05 12.37 -15.94
C GLU A 440 10.96 12.13 -14.43
N LEU A 441 11.42 13.08 -13.61
CA LEU A 441 11.18 13.01 -12.17
C LEU A 441 9.72 13.35 -11.89
N LEU A 442 9.03 12.48 -11.17
CA LEU A 442 7.70 12.73 -10.65
C LEU A 442 7.76 13.24 -9.22
N THR A 443 8.43 12.50 -8.32
CA THR A 443 8.47 12.82 -6.89
C THR A 443 9.91 12.76 -6.38
N ASN A 444 10.35 13.77 -5.64
CA ASN A 444 11.56 13.77 -4.84
C ASN A 444 11.33 14.64 -3.60
N GLU A 445 10.66 14.04 -2.61
CA GLU A 445 10.31 14.68 -1.33
C GLU A 445 10.28 13.64 -0.21
N GLU A 446 10.68 14.02 1.00
CA GLU A 446 10.43 13.24 2.23
C GLU A 446 10.90 11.77 2.19
N GLY A 447 12.01 11.50 1.49
CA GLY A 447 12.56 10.14 1.36
C GLY A 447 11.86 9.27 0.31
N ILE A 448 10.99 9.86 -0.52
CA ILE A 448 10.35 9.26 -1.69
C ILE A 448 11.05 9.75 -2.95
N TYR A 449 11.39 8.84 -3.85
CA TYR A 449 11.98 9.14 -5.15
C TYR A 449 11.28 8.33 -6.24
N ILE A 450 10.56 9.02 -7.13
CA ILE A 450 9.77 8.40 -8.19
C ILE A 450 10.14 9.04 -9.53
N LEU A 451 10.42 8.22 -10.51
CA LEU A 451 10.67 8.62 -11.89
C LEU A 451 9.80 7.81 -12.85
N GLN A 452 9.62 8.33 -14.06
CA GLN A 452 9.03 7.60 -15.15
C GLN A 452 9.89 7.64 -16.41
N VAL A 453 9.90 6.53 -17.15
CA VAL A 453 10.52 6.40 -18.47
C VAL A 453 9.40 6.14 -19.48
N ARG A 454 9.23 7.06 -20.42
CA ARG A 454 8.20 6.94 -21.47
C ARG A 454 8.67 6.04 -22.60
N ASN A 455 7.74 5.26 -23.14
CA ASN A 455 7.94 4.39 -24.30
C ASN A 455 9.15 3.45 -24.14
N PRO A 456 9.25 2.66 -23.05
CA PRO A 456 10.31 1.67 -22.93
C PRO A 456 10.25 0.69 -24.11
N VAL A 457 11.42 0.25 -24.57
CA VAL A 457 11.55 -0.63 -25.72
C VAL A 457 11.01 -2.02 -25.36
N ALA A 458 10.06 -2.53 -26.15
CA ALA A 458 9.46 -3.85 -25.97
C ALA A 458 10.49 -4.96 -25.76
N GLY A 459 10.31 -5.74 -24.69
CA GLY A 459 11.19 -6.88 -24.37
C GLY A 459 12.62 -6.51 -23.96
N ALA A 460 12.97 -5.22 -23.93
CA ALA A 460 14.32 -4.79 -23.60
C ALA A 460 14.63 -5.01 -22.12
N THR A 461 15.89 -5.32 -21.82
CA THR A 461 16.40 -5.37 -20.46
C THR A 461 16.79 -3.97 -20.01
N TYR A 462 16.32 -3.60 -18.83
CA TYR A 462 16.71 -2.38 -18.11
C TYR A 462 17.31 -2.75 -16.76
N TYR A 463 18.12 -1.85 -16.21
CA TYR A 463 18.69 -1.97 -14.88
C TYR A 463 18.27 -0.77 -14.04
N VAL A 464 17.63 -1.03 -12.91
CA VAL A 464 17.30 0.00 -11.93
C VAL A 464 18.38 -0.01 -10.87
N LYS A 465 19.08 1.12 -10.74
CA LYS A 465 20.03 1.36 -9.67
C LYS A 465 19.32 2.05 -8.51
N VAL A 466 19.45 1.54 -7.30
CA VAL A 466 19.10 2.23 -6.06
C VAL A 466 20.39 2.59 -5.32
N ALA A 467 20.47 3.81 -4.80
CA ALA A 467 21.60 4.28 -4.00
C ALA A 467 21.17 5.35 -3.02
N ALA A 468 22.01 5.69 -2.05
CA ALA A 468 21.83 6.89 -1.24
C ALA A 468 21.84 8.17 -2.09
N ALA A 469 20.90 9.08 -1.84
CA ALA A 469 20.88 10.39 -2.49
C ALA A 469 22.12 11.24 -2.14
N ASP A 470 22.60 11.11 -0.90
CA ASP A 470 23.89 11.62 -0.44
C ASP A 470 24.63 10.50 0.31
N PRO A 471 25.57 9.79 -0.35
CA PRO A 471 26.33 8.71 0.29
C PRO A 471 27.15 9.16 1.49
N ARG A 472 27.45 10.46 1.63
CA ARG A 472 28.19 11.00 2.77
C ARG A 472 27.27 11.64 3.82
N GLY A 473 25.96 11.59 3.60
CA GLY A 473 24.95 12.16 4.49
C GLY A 473 24.62 11.24 5.67
N SER A 474 23.86 11.76 6.63
CA SER A 474 23.39 10.98 7.78
C SER A 474 22.35 9.90 7.42
N ASN A 475 21.79 9.98 6.22
CA ASN A 475 20.74 9.12 5.69
C ASN A 475 21.26 8.29 4.50
N ALA A 476 22.55 7.94 4.54
CA ALA A 476 23.22 7.19 3.48
C ALA A 476 22.97 5.68 3.54
N THR A 477 22.47 5.17 4.66
CA THR A 477 22.28 3.73 4.89
C THR A 477 20.88 3.45 5.39
N GLY A 478 20.36 2.28 5.07
CA GLY A 478 19.10 1.80 5.60
C GLY A 478 18.30 0.97 4.62
N ASN A 479 17.16 0.51 5.08
CA ASN A 479 16.23 -0.25 4.27
C ASN A 479 15.49 0.67 3.28
N TYR A 480 15.09 0.12 2.14
CA TYR A 480 14.19 0.79 1.20
C TYR A 480 13.21 -0.19 0.57
N PHE A 481 12.11 0.36 0.08
CA PHE A 481 11.23 -0.29 -0.86
C PHE A 481 11.57 0.17 -2.28
N LEU A 482 11.53 -0.75 -3.23
CA LEU A 482 11.60 -0.50 -4.66
C LEU A 482 10.40 -1.14 -5.35
N GLY A 483 9.65 -0.38 -6.13
CA GLY A 483 8.59 -0.85 -7.02
C GLY A 483 8.84 -0.42 -8.46
N VAL A 484 8.56 -1.29 -9.42
CA VAL A 484 8.60 -0.98 -10.85
C VAL A 484 7.30 -1.46 -11.51
N ASP A 485 6.64 -0.54 -12.21
CA ASP A 485 5.39 -0.80 -12.92
C ASP A 485 5.49 -0.39 -14.40
N PHE A 486 4.78 -1.12 -15.26
CA PHE A 486 4.63 -0.80 -16.68
C PHE A 486 3.18 -0.44 -17.01
N GLY A 487 2.83 0.81 -16.74
CA GLY A 487 1.52 1.38 -17.03
C GLY A 487 1.32 1.76 -18.50
N THR A 488 0.09 2.17 -18.82
CA THR A 488 -0.31 2.67 -20.15
C THR A 488 -0.64 4.16 -20.16
N LYS A 489 -0.49 4.83 -19.02
CA LYS A 489 -0.78 6.25 -18.83
C LYS A 489 0.37 6.90 -18.07
N PRO A 490 1.17 7.76 -18.72
CA PRO A 490 2.18 8.53 -18.02
C PRO A 490 1.53 9.57 -17.11
N VAL A 491 2.22 9.90 -16.01
CA VAL A 491 1.87 11.07 -15.20
C VAL A 491 2.24 12.32 -16.00
N GLU A 492 1.28 13.20 -16.22
CA GLU A 492 1.47 14.44 -16.98
C GLU A 492 1.63 15.63 -16.02
N LEU A 493 2.85 16.15 -15.90
CA LEU A 493 3.12 17.35 -15.12
C LEU A 493 2.92 18.60 -15.99
N GLN A 494 1.99 19.46 -15.60
CA GLN A 494 1.77 20.73 -16.29
C GLN A 494 2.83 21.77 -15.87
N THR A 495 3.48 22.39 -16.85
CA THR A 495 4.42 23.49 -16.58
C THR A 495 3.66 24.72 -16.09
N LEU A 496 3.78 25.02 -14.80
CA LEU A 496 3.21 26.23 -14.20
C LEU A 496 3.99 27.49 -14.62
N THR A 497 5.32 27.41 -14.60
CA THR A 497 6.22 28.50 -15.01
C THR A 497 7.59 27.94 -15.40
N GLN A 498 8.27 28.62 -16.33
CA GLN A 498 9.65 28.32 -16.74
C GLN A 498 10.34 29.60 -17.17
N GLY A 499 11.60 29.81 -16.77
CA GLY A 499 12.39 30.96 -17.21
C GLY A 499 13.83 30.93 -16.72
N THR A 500 14.58 31.99 -17.04
CA THR A 500 15.99 32.16 -16.65
C THR A 500 16.11 33.23 -15.57
N LEU A 501 16.84 32.92 -14.51
CA LEU A 501 17.28 33.85 -13.48
C LEU A 501 18.78 34.15 -13.66
N ASP A 502 19.18 35.38 -13.45
CA ASP A 502 20.58 35.83 -13.54
C ASP A 502 20.84 36.96 -12.53
N ALA A 503 22.05 37.53 -12.55
CA ALA A 503 22.44 38.59 -11.62
C ALA A 503 21.60 39.88 -11.74
N THR A 504 20.91 40.09 -12.85
CA THR A 504 20.04 41.24 -13.13
C THR A 504 18.55 40.93 -12.97
N ARG A 505 18.18 39.64 -13.05
CA ARG A 505 16.83 39.13 -12.82
C ARG A 505 16.89 37.98 -11.83
N THR A 506 16.86 38.31 -10.55
CA THR A 506 17.02 37.34 -9.46
C THR A 506 15.72 36.64 -9.06
N GLU A 507 14.57 37.13 -9.51
CA GLU A 507 13.26 36.58 -9.17
C GLU A 507 12.26 36.67 -10.34
N ARG A 508 11.22 35.82 -10.27
CA ARG A 508 10.06 35.87 -11.14
C ARG A 508 8.83 35.44 -10.34
N THR A 509 7.73 36.17 -10.51
CA THR A 509 6.48 35.93 -9.79
C THR A 509 5.37 35.53 -10.76
N ALA A 510 4.49 34.64 -10.31
CA ALA A 510 3.24 34.27 -10.98
C ALA A 510 2.13 34.15 -9.94
N THR A 511 0.87 34.32 -10.37
CA THR A 511 -0.31 34.21 -9.50
C THR A 511 -1.19 33.08 -9.99
N MET A 512 -1.63 32.22 -9.07
CA MET A 512 -2.61 31.16 -9.30
C MET A 512 -3.88 31.48 -8.50
N THR A 513 -5.05 31.36 -9.14
CA THR A 513 -6.36 31.55 -8.48
C THR A 513 -7.00 30.19 -8.24
N LEU A 514 -7.42 29.94 -7.00
CA LEU A 514 -8.09 28.70 -6.60
C LEU A 514 -9.53 29.00 -6.20
N GLU A 515 -10.47 28.24 -6.75
CA GLU A 515 -11.90 28.37 -6.41
C GLU A 515 -12.32 27.45 -5.26
N ARG A 516 -11.57 26.36 -5.07
CA ARG A 516 -11.80 25.33 -4.05
C ARG A 516 -10.47 24.80 -3.54
N THR A 517 -10.49 24.24 -2.34
CA THR A 517 -9.33 23.55 -1.76
C THR A 517 -8.95 22.35 -2.62
N GLN A 518 -7.68 22.23 -2.99
CA GLN A 518 -7.17 21.15 -3.85
C GLN A 518 -5.81 20.67 -3.38
N LEU A 519 -5.48 19.41 -3.69
CA LEU A 519 -4.15 18.86 -3.51
C LEU A 519 -3.30 19.20 -4.75
N PHE A 520 -2.18 19.86 -4.54
CA PHE A 520 -1.20 20.19 -5.57
C PHE A 520 0.09 19.44 -5.33
N HIS A 521 0.67 18.94 -6.42
CA HIS A 521 2.02 18.41 -6.46
C HIS A 521 2.89 19.32 -7.33
N PHE A 522 3.92 19.93 -6.75
CA PHE A 522 4.85 20.81 -7.44
C PHE A 522 6.19 20.12 -7.63
N VAL A 523 6.73 20.18 -8.84
CA VAL A 523 8.09 19.75 -9.15
C VAL A 523 8.89 20.98 -9.58
N LEU A 524 10.05 21.19 -8.95
CA LEU A 524 10.97 22.28 -9.27
C LEU A 524 12.30 21.69 -9.76
N SER A 525 12.72 22.11 -10.94
CA SER A 525 14.01 21.75 -11.54
C SER A 525 14.83 23.01 -11.86
N ALA A 526 16.14 22.83 -11.93
CA ALA A 526 17.09 23.88 -12.28
C ALA A 526 18.18 23.35 -13.21
N ASP A 527 18.48 24.13 -14.24
CA ASP A 527 19.61 23.92 -15.14
C ASP A 527 20.52 25.15 -15.08
N GLY A 528 21.84 24.95 -15.13
CA GLY A 528 22.79 26.06 -15.04
C GLY A 528 24.19 25.66 -14.60
N ALA A 529 24.92 26.62 -14.02
CA ALA A 529 26.26 26.39 -13.51
C ALA A 529 26.23 25.48 -12.26
N PRO A 530 27.22 24.58 -12.08
CA PRO A 530 27.34 23.77 -10.87
C PRO A 530 27.34 24.64 -9.61
N GLY A 531 26.55 24.26 -8.60
CA GLY A 531 26.43 24.99 -7.34
C GLY A 531 25.35 26.08 -7.33
N ALA A 532 24.72 26.41 -8.47
CA ALA A 532 23.54 27.26 -8.49
C ALA A 532 22.29 26.52 -7.96
N SER A 533 21.33 27.28 -7.45
CA SER A 533 20.02 26.78 -7.00
C SER A 533 18.93 27.81 -7.27
N VAL A 534 17.68 27.34 -7.38
CA VAL A 534 16.49 28.18 -7.47
C VAL A 534 15.52 27.80 -6.36
N THR A 535 14.79 28.78 -5.84
CA THR A 535 13.79 28.58 -4.79
C THR A 535 12.42 29.00 -5.29
N LEU A 536 11.44 28.10 -5.19
CA LEU A 536 10.02 28.41 -5.29
C LEU A 536 9.50 28.77 -3.90
N THR A 537 8.80 29.90 -3.79
CA THR A 537 8.08 30.29 -2.57
C THR A 537 6.62 30.54 -2.94
N ILE A 538 5.71 29.84 -2.27
CA ILE A 538 4.27 29.96 -2.44
C ILE A 538 3.73 30.75 -1.25
N THR A 539 3.05 31.86 -1.53
CA THR A 539 2.41 32.70 -0.51
C THR A 539 0.91 32.79 -0.73
N ASP A 540 0.14 32.81 0.35
CA ASP A 540 -1.28 33.15 0.28
C ASP A 540 -1.51 34.65 -0.02
N ARG A 541 -2.78 35.04 -0.18
CA ARG A 541 -3.18 36.43 -0.46
C ARG A 541 -2.77 37.45 0.61
N THR A 542 -2.40 36.99 1.81
CA THR A 542 -1.94 37.84 2.92
C THR A 542 -0.42 37.98 2.96
N GLY A 543 0.29 37.28 2.06
CA GLY A 543 1.75 37.22 2.02
C GLY A 543 2.34 36.15 2.94
N LYS A 544 1.51 35.30 3.58
CA LYS A 544 2.01 34.21 4.41
C LYS A 544 2.56 33.09 3.53
N VAL A 545 3.78 32.64 3.79
CA VAL A 545 4.36 31.48 3.11
C VAL A 545 3.57 30.22 3.49
N VAL A 546 3.07 29.52 2.48
CA VAL A 546 2.35 28.24 2.60
C VAL A 546 3.15 27.06 2.03
N GLY A 547 4.23 27.34 1.28
CA GLY A 547 5.15 26.34 0.77
C GLY A 547 6.46 26.96 0.30
N SER A 548 7.57 26.24 0.43
CA SER A 548 8.86 26.62 -0.15
C SER A 548 9.66 25.40 -0.54
N LEU A 549 10.33 25.46 -1.69
CA LEU A 549 11.10 24.36 -2.26
C LEU A 549 12.36 24.90 -2.94
N THR A 550 13.51 24.29 -2.72
CA THR A 550 14.78 24.72 -3.33
C THR A 550 15.42 23.60 -4.14
N ALA A 551 15.59 23.80 -5.45
CA ALA A 551 16.22 22.87 -6.37
C ALA A 551 17.66 23.31 -6.66
N LYS A 552 18.62 22.40 -6.52
CA LYS A 552 19.99 22.59 -7.03
C LYS A 552 20.04 22.16 -8.50
N VAL A 553 21.00 22.71 -9.25
CA VAL A 553 21.20 22.31 -10.65
C VAL A 553 21.35 20.79 -10.79
N GLY A 554 20.54 20.17 -11.65
CA GLY A 554 20.53 18.72 -11.88
C GLY A 554 19.93 17.87 -10.74
N GLN A 555 19.35 18.51 -9.72
CA GLN A 555 18.70 17.86 -8.58
C GLN A 555 17.27 18.41 -8.44
N PRO A 556 16.35 17.97 -9.32
CA PRO A 556 14.95 18.34 -9.18
C PRO A 556 14.39 17.82 -7.87
N VAL A 557 13.49 18.59 -7.27
CA VAL A 557 12.83 18.30 -5.99
C VAL A 557 11.33 18.51 -6.15
N SER A 558 10.52 17.90 -5.27
CA SER A 558 9.07 18.10 -5.29
C SER A 558 8.51 18.55 -3.94
N MET A 559 7.27 19.02 -3.94
CA MET A 559 6.48 19.16 -2.73
C MET A 559 4.98 18.94 -2.99
N THR A 560 4.31 18.27 -2.06
CA THR A 560 2.86 18.08 -2.08
C THR A 560 2.18 18.96 -1.03
N LEU A 561 1.17 19.74 -1.43
CA LEU A 561 0.49 20.72 -0.59
C LEU A 561 -1.01 20.79 -0.88
N THR A 562 -1.80 20.96 0.18
CA THR A 562 -3.21 21.34 0.05
C THR A 562 -3.33 22.86 0.10
N LEU A 563 -3.87 23.47 -0.96
CA LEU A 563 -4.00 24.93 -1.12
C LEU A 563 -5.46 25.38 -1.18
#